data_AF-J7SJQ7-F1
#
_entry.id   AF-J7SJQ7-F1
#
_cell.length_a   1.000
_cell.length_b   1.000
_cell.length_c   1.000
_cell.angle_alpha   90.00
_cell.angle_beta   90.00
_cell.angle_gamma   90.00
#
_symmetry.space_group_name_H-M   'P 1'
#
loop_
_entity.id
_entity.type
_entity.pdbx_description
1 polymer ?
#
loop_
_entity_poly.entity_id
_entity_poly.type
_entity_poly.pdbx_seq_one_letter_code
_entity_poly.pdbx_strand_id
1 'polypeptide(L)'
;MYRFYIQDALPAGCLPAYSLPKADQPHYYELDESILNAALNIMQITDILDTDDVLDDDCFNRIWLKSELTPARASEVYHFLYQQQLPEPVPSPDEIAAFKQARADELALLSRRSPKEGYVPVHKFATQDAWRIMPEECLLIAGVLTDHMLEDNNMVVSNIASLCKISHKTLEYALRGWREFNLFAAEHGGYQVC
;
A
#
# COMPACT_ATOMS: atom_id res chain seq x y z
N MET A 1 -13.41 -0.61 -3.63
CA MET A 1 -12.42 -1.35 -4.43
C MET A 1 -11.05 -0.85 -4.02
N TYR A 2 -10.13 -1.77 -3.71
CA TYR A 2 -8.72 -1.49 -3.46
C TYR A 2 -7.90 -1.92 -4.67
N ARG A 3 -6.86 -1.16 -4.96
CA ARG A 3 -5.93 -1.42 -6.06
C ARG A 3 -4.51 -1.54 -5.54
N PHE A 4 -3.82 -2.61 -5.92
CA PHE A 4 -2.46 -2.88 -5.51
C PHE A 4 -1.54 -2.76 -6.71
N TYR A 5 -0.65 -1.76 -6.72
CA TYR A 5 0.21 -1.46 -7.87
C TYR A 5 1.65 -1.92 -7.64
N ILE A 6 2.21 -2.71 -8.55
CA ILE A 6 3.61 -3.18 -8.49
C ILE A 6 4.57 -1.99 -8.47
N GLN A 7 5.52 -2.00 -7.52
CA GLN A 7 6.38 -0.84 -7.28
C GLN A 7 7.34 -0.55 -8.45
N ASP A 8 8.01 -1.55 -9.00
CA ASP A 8 8.95 -1.37 -10.11
C ASP A 8 8.27 -1.01 -11.45
N ALA A 9 6.94 -1.17 -11.54
CA ALA A 9 6.16 -0.76 -12.71
C ALA A 9 5.73 0.72 -12.63
N LEU A 10 5.92 1.40 -11.49
CA LEU A 10 5.59 2.81 -11.34
C LEU A 10 6.70 3.68 -11.95
N PRO A 11 6.37 4.69 -12.79
CA PRO A 11 7.34 5.65 -13.28
C PRO A 11 8.14 6.29 -12.14
N ALA A 12 9.45 6.48 -12.36
CA ALA A 12 10.30 7.22 -11.43
C ALA A 12 9.71 8.62 -11.18
N GLY A 13 9.36 8.92 -9.93
CA GLY A 13 8.73 10.19 -9.54
C GLY A 13 7.21 10.13 -9.30
N CYS A 14 6.56 8.97 -9.39
CA CYS A 14 5.21 8.80 -8.88
C CYS A 14 5.18 9.02 -7.36
N LEU A 15 4.53 10.10 -6.94
CA LEU A 15 4.22 10.41 -5.55
C LEU A 15 2.86 9.78 -5.15
N PRO A 16 2.63 9.55 -3.85
CA PRO A 16 1.41 8.99 -3.27
C PRO A 16 0.33 10.08 -3.26
N ALA A 17 -0.17 10.40 -4.45
CA ALA A 17 -1.38 11.19 -4.66
C ALA A 17 -1.74 11.10 -6.16
N TYR A 18 -2.59 10.14 -6.50
CA TYR A 18 -3.48 10.17 -7.66
C TYR A 18 -2.95 9.89 -9.07
N SER A 19 -1.70 9.44 -9.24
CA SER A 19 -1.29 8.88 -10.54
C SER A 19 -1.54 7.38 -10.59
N LEU A 20 -2.81 6.97 -10.59
CA LEU A 20 -3.16 5.57 -10.88
C LEU A 20 -2.72 5.25 -12.32
N PRO A 21 -1.90 4.21 -12.58
CA PRO A 21 -1.64 3.79 -13.95
C PRO A 21 -2.96 3.36 -14.63
N LYS A 22 -3.04 3.63 -15.94
CA LYS A 22 -4.26 3.46 -16.76
C LYS A 22 -4.72 1.99 -16.86
N ALA A 23 -5.99 1.85 -17.24
CA ALA A 23 -6.89 0.69 -17.05
C ALA A 23 -6.63 -0.57 -17.90
N ASP A 24 -5.50 -0.69 -18.58
CA ASP A 24 -5.26 -1.75 -19.57
C ASP A 24 -3.98 -2.58 -19.33
N GLN A 25 -3.44 -2.60 -18.10
CA GLN A 25 -2.14 -3.23 -17.84
C GLN A 25 -2.06 -4.20 -16.63
N PRO A 26 -1.22 -5.26 -16.73
CA PRO A 26 -1.03 -6.33 -15.73
C PRO A 26 -0.30 -5.91 -14.45
N HIS A 27 -0.09 -4.61 -14.22
CA HIS A 27 0.74 -4.07 -13.14
C HIS A 27 -0.02 -3.81 -11.84
N TYR A 28 -1.30 -4.21 -11.77
CA TYR A 28 -2.09 -4.08 -10.57
C TYR A 28 -3.03 -5.25 -10.32
N TYR A 29 -3.38 -5.43 -9.04
CA TYR A 29 -4.39 -6.39 -8.59
C TYR A 29 -5.53 -5.64 -7.89
N GLU A 30 -6.76 -6.10 -8.08
CA GLU A 30 -7.94 -5.48 -7.48
C GLU A 30 -8.60 -6.43 -6.49
N LEU A 31 -8.98 -5.88 -5.34
CA LEU A 31 -9.84 -6.56 -4.38
C LEU A 31 -11.02 -5.67 -4.01
N ASP A 32 -12.21 -6.25 -4.00
CA ASP A 32 -13.35 -5.64 -3.35
C ASP A 32 -13.08 -5.48 -1.86
N GLU A 33 -13.65 -4.45 -1.26
CA GLU A 33 -13.47 -4.15 0.18
C GLU A 33 -13.91 -5.31 1.06
N SER A 34 -14.99 -6.01 0.69
CA SER A 34 -15.44 -7.21 1.40
C SER A 34 -14.40 -8.33 1.34
N ILE A 35 -13.72 -8.50 0.21
CA ILE A 35 -12.70 -9.55 0.02
C ILE A 35 -11.44 -9.17 0.79
N LEU A 36 -11.02 -7.90 0.71
CA LEU A 36 -9.90 -7.41 1.51
C LEU A 36 -10.16 -7.58 3.00
N ASN A 37 -11.35 -7.20 3.49
CA ASN A 37 -11.72 -7.39 4.89
C ASN A 37 -11.68 -8.87 5.29
N ALA A 38 -12.18 -9.77 4.45
CA ALA A 38 -12.07 -11.21 4.69
C ALA A 38 -10.61 -11.68 4.75
N ALA A 39 -9.77 -11.18 3.84
CA ALA A 39 -8.35 -11.49 3.80
C ALA A 39 -7.62 -10.98 5.05
N LEU A 40 -7.90 -9.75 5.51
CA LEU A 40 -7.34 -9.21 6.75
C LEU A 40 -7.75 -10.03 7.98
N ASN A 41 -9.01 -10.49 8.05
CA ASN A 41 -9.42 -11.40 9.12
C ASN A 41 -8.62 -12.71 9.10
N ILE A 42 -8.37 -13.28 7.92
CA ILE A 42 -7.55 -14.48 7.76
C ILE A 42 -6.10 -14.22 8.19
N MET A 43 -5.53 -13.09 7.80
CA MET A 43 -4.17 -12.68 8.17
C MET A 43 -4.05 -12.41 9.68
N GLN A 44 -5.12 -11.94 10.32
CA GLN A 44 -5.17 -11.73 11.76
C GLN A 44 -5.20 -13.05 12.54
N ILE A 45 -6.03 -14.03 12.12
CA ILE A 45 -6.08 -15.34 12.81
C ILE A 45 -4.84 -16.19 12.58
N THR A 46 -4.06 -15.89 11.55
CA THR A 46 -2.78 -16.54 11.23
C THR A 46 -1.58 -15.79 11.80
N ASP A 47 -1.85 -14.75 12.59
CA ASP A 47 -0.86 -13.99 13.36
C ASP A 47 0.25 -13.34 12.52
N ILE A 48 -0.11 -12.81 11.33
CA ILE A 48 0.82 -12.03 10.50
C ILE A 48 0.47 -10.55 10.40
N LEU A 49 -0.62 -10.10 11.02
CA LEU A 49 -0.97 -8.68 11.09
C LEU A 49 -0.54 -8.06 12.41
N ASP A 50 0.22 -6.98 12.34
CA ASP A 50 0.48 -6.14 13.51
C ASP A 50 -0.71 -5.21 13.72
N THR A 51 -1.59 -5.60 14.64
CA THR A 51 -2.76 -4.80 15.02
C THR A 51 -2.46 -3.74 16.08
N ASP A 52 -1.29 -3.79 16.71
CA ASP A 52 -0.88 -2.83 17.73
C ASP A 52 -0.15 -1.61 17.12
N ASP A 53 0.28 -1.72 15.85
CA ASP A 53 0.97 -0.63 15.15
C ASP A 53 -0.03 0.42 14.68
N VAL A 54 -0.34 1.34 15.59
CA VAL A 54 -1.21 2.49 15.35
C VAL A 54 -0.39 3.62 14.73
N LEU A 55 -0.91 4.14 13.62
CA LEU A 55 -0.38 5.34 12.99
C LEU A 55 -0.99 6.58 13.66
N ASP A 56 -0.18 7.61 13.89
CA ASP A 56 -0.66 8.89 14.39
C ASP A 56 -1.31 9.69 13.25
N ASP A 57 -2.54 10.17 13.43
CA ASP A 57 -3.33 10.91 12.43
C ASP A 57 -2.56 12.11 11.83
N ASP A 58 -1.63 12.71 12.58
CA ASP A 58 -0.85 13.88 12.14
C ASP A 58 0.53 13.53 11.56
N CYS A 59 0.86 12.26 11.36
CA CYS A 59 2.18 11.84 10.89
C CYS A 59 2.59 12.48 9.55
N PHE A 60 1.70 12.52 8.55
CA PHE A 60 1.95 13.17 7.27
C PHE A 60 2.03 14.69 7.42
N ASN A 61 1.11 15.28 8.19
CA ASN A 61 1.09 16.73 8.45
C ASN A 61 2.42 17.20 9.04
N ARG A 62 2.98 16.46 10.00
CA ARG A 62 4.27 16.82 10.63
C ARG A 62 5.43 16.84 9.66
N ILE A 63 5.46 15.93 8.69
CA ILE A 63 6.51 15.89 7.65
C ILE A 63 6.44 17.18 6.81
N TRP A 64 5.25 17.53 6.34
CA TRP A 64 5.06 18.69 5.48
C TRP A 64 5.19 20.01 6.23
N LEU A 65 4.74 20.09 7.48
CA LEU A 65 4.96 21.26 8.33
C LEU A 65 6.44 21.55 8.56
N LYS A 66 7.27 20.50 8.75
CA LYS A 66 8.73 20.63 8.92
C LYS A 66 9.42 21.16 7.66
N SER A 67 8.82 20.97 6.48
CA SER A 67 9.36 21.49 5.23
C SER A 67 9.17 22.99 5.05
N GLU A 68 8.32 23.62 5.88
CA GLU A 68 7.90 25.02 5.80
C GLU A 68 7.23 25.41 4.46
N LEU A 69 6.98 24.44 3.57
CA LEU A 69 6.23 24.64 2.34
C LEU A 69 4.73 24.56 2.63
N THR A 70 3.98 25.52 2.12
CA THR A 70 2.52 25.40 2.08
C THR A 70 2.13 24.27 1.11
N PRO A 71 0.96 23.62 1.29
CA PRO A 71 0.50 22.60 0.36
C PRO A 71 0.44 23.08 -1.11
N ALA A 72 -0.01 24.33 -1.32
CA ALA A 72 -0.03 24.95 -2.64
C ALA A 72 1.38 25.08 -3.22
N ARG A 73 2.35 25.56 -2.42
CA ARG A 73 3.72 25.73 -2.89
C ARG A 73 4.42 24.39 -3.14
N ALA A 74 4.22 23.40 -2.28
CA ALA A 74 4.72 22.05 -2.51
C ALA A 74 4.19 21.46 -3.83
N SER A 75 2.93 21.71 -4.16
CA SER A 75 2.34 21.32 -5.45
C SER A 75 3.02 21.99 -6.64
N GLU A 76 3.26 23.31 -6.57
CA GLU A 76 3.99 24.05 -7.62
C GLU A 76 5.42 23.52 -7.81
N VAL A 77 6.14 23.24 -6.72
CA VAL A 77 7.48 22.66 -6.76
C VAL A 77 7.45 21.27 -7.41
N TYR A 78 6.44 20.45 -7.11
CA TYR A 78 6.23 19.17 -7.77
C TYR A 78 6.02 19.34 -9.28
N HIS A 79 5.10 20.21 -9.69
CA HIS A 79 4.81 20.47 -11.10
C HIS A 79 6.04 20.99 -11.86
N PHE A 80 6.87 21.80 -11.20
CA PHE A 80 8.15 22.25 -11.73
C PHE A 80 9.15 21.10 -11.93
N LEU A 81 9.34 20.26 -10.91
CA LEU A 81 10.34 19.19 -10.96
C LEU A 81 9.97 18.03 -11.89
N TYR A 82 8.68 17.67 -11.97
CA TYR A 82 8.25 16.41 -12.59
C TYR A 82 7.30 16.58 -13.78
N GLN A 83 6.63 17.72 -13.90
CA GLN A 83 5.70 17.99 -15.01
C GLN A 83 6.20 19.09 -15.96
N GLN A 84 7.42 19.60 -15.74
CA GLN A 84 8.05 20.64 -16.56
C GLN A 84 7.18 21.91 -16.68
N GLN A 85 6.32 22.16 -15.69
CA GLN A 85 5.54 23.39 -15.62
C GLN A 85 6.38 24.49 -14.97
N LEU A 86 6.27 25.72 -15.45
CA LEU A 86 7.04 26.84 -14.91
C LEU A 86 6.13 27.71 -14.05
N PRO A 87 6.09 27.50 -12.72
CA PRO A 87 5.33 28.37 -11.83
C PRO A 87 6.04 29.72 -11.67
N GLU A 88 5.27 30.77 -11.39
CA GLU A 88 5.79 32.09 -11.04
C GLU A 88 5.43 32.41 -9.58
N PRO A 89 6.42 32.60 -8.68
CA PRO A 89 7.87 32.57 -8.92
C PRO A 89 8.43 31.14 -9.07
N VAL A 90 9.53 31.02 -9.84
CA VAL A 90 10.29 29.77 -9.98
C VAL A 90 10.78 29.30 -8.59
N PRO A 91 10.70 28.00 -8.27
CA PRO A 91 11.19 27.47 -6.99
C PRO A 91 12.67 27.76 -6.76
N SER A 92 12.98 28.29 -5.58
CA SER A 92 14.35 28.47 -5.12
C SER A 92 15.02 27.12 -4.84
N PRO A 93 16.37 27.07 -4.78
CA PRO A 93 17.10 25.85 -4.41
C PRO A 93 16.69 25.30 -3.04
N ASP A 94 16.38 26.18 -2.08
CA ASP A 94 15.97 25.80 -0.72
C ASP A 94 14.58 25.16 -0.73
N GLU A 95 13.63 25.71 -1.49
CA GLU A 95 12.29 25.11 -1.66
C GLU A 95 12.37 23.73 -2.33
N ILE A 96 13.24 23.57 -3.33
CA ILE A 96 13.47 22.28 -3.99
C ILE A 96 14.08 21.27 -3.01
N ALA A 97 15.04 21.69 -2.20
CA ALA A 97 15.68 20.83 -1.20
C ALA A 97 14.69 20.42 -0.10
N ALA A 98 13.93 21.37 0.44
CA ALA A 98 12.90 21.13 1.45
C ALA A 98 11.83 20.17 0.92
N PHE A 99 11.36 20.38 -0.33
CA PHE A 99 10.43 19.46 -0.98
C PHE A 99 11.02 18.06 -1.09
N LYS A 100 12.24 17.91 -1.63
CA LYS A 100 12.89 16.60 -1.78
C LYS A 100 13.06 15.87 -0.44
N GLN A 101 13.39 16.58 0.63
CA GLN A 101 13.50 15.98 1.96
C GLN A 101 12.14 15.53 2.49
N ALA A 102 11.11 16.39 2.41
CA ALA A 102 9.75 16.03 2.81
C ALA A 102 9.22 14.82 2.03
N ARG A 103 9.50 14.76 0.73
CA ARG A 103 9.20 13.61 -0.12
C ARG A 103 9.89 12.33 0.33
N ALA A 104 11.16 12.41 0.71
CA ALA A 104 11.92 11.26 1.20
C ALA A 104 11.39 10.77 2.56
N ASP A 105 11.09 11.70 3.46
CA ASP A 105 10.53 11.41 4.79
C ASP A 105 9.14 10.75 4.68
N GLU A 106 8.28 11.26 3.77
CA GLU A 106 6.97 10.66 3.49
C GLU A 106 7.11 9.25 2.91
N LEU A 107 8.05 9.04 1.99
CA LEU A 107 8.31 7.72 1.42
C LEU A 107 8.76 6.72 2.49
N ALA A 108 9.59 7.17 3.43
CA ALA A 108 10.05 6.36 4.54
C ALA A 108 8.90 6.01 5.48
N LEU A 109 7.96 6.94 5.73
CA LEU A 109 6.74 6.67 6.49
C LEU A 109 5.86 5.63 5.78
N LEU A 110 5.58 5.80 4.49
CA LEU A 110 4.75 4.89 3.72
C LEU A 110 5.34 3.48 3.58
N SER A 111 6.66 3.37 3.67
CA SER A 111 7.41 2.10 3.62
C SER A 111 7.71 1.54 5.01
N ARG A 112 7.21 2.17 6.09
CA ARG A 112 7.47 1.75 7.46
C ARG A 112 7.00 0.31 7.66
N ARG A 113 7.88 -0.55 8.17
CA ARG A 113 7.57 -1.94 8.51
C ARG A 113 7.15 -2.04 9.97
N SER A 114 6.51 -3.16 10.33
CA SER A 114 6.22 -3.45 11.72
C SER A 114 7.53 -3.53 12.53
N PRO A 115 7.55 -3.05 13.78
CA PRO A 115 8.66 -3.30 14.70
C PRO A 115 8.71 -4.77 15.16
N LYS A 116 7.64 -5.54 14.97
CA LYS A 116 7.57 -6.98 15.28
C LYS A 116 8.00 -7.78 14.05
N GLU A 117 9.00 -8.63 14.22
CA GLU A 117 9.48 -9.50 13.14
C GLU A 117 8.38 -10.49 12.73
N GLY A 118 8.18 -10.65 11.42
CA GLY A 118 7.18 -11.57 10.86
C GLY A 118 5.77 -10.98 10.72
N TYR A 119 5.59 -9.68 10.98
CA TYR A 119 4.28 -9.02 10.90
C TYR A 119 4.22 -7.93 9.82
N VAL A 120 3.03 -7.76 9.26
CA VAL A 120 2.65 -6.68 8.34
C VAL A 120 1.76 -5.69 9.10
N PRO A 121 2.07 -4.37 9.11
CA PRO A 121 1.22 -3.40 9.80
C PRO A 121 -0.18 -3.33 9.21
N VAL A 122 -1.21 -3.44 10.05
CA VAL A 122 -2.61 -3.44 9.59
C VAL A 122 -3.02 -2.11 8.96
N HIS A 123 -2.44 -1.00 9.42
CA HIS A 123 -2.78 0.35 8.92
C HIS A 123 -2.51 0.50 7.42
N LYS A 124 -1.59 -0.29 6.84
CA LYS A 124 -1.29 -0.26 5.41
C LYS A 124 -2.46 -0.66 4.51
N PHE A 125 -3.45 -1.35 5.08
CA PHE A 125 -4.68 -1.75 4.40
C PHE A 125 -5.91 -0.98 4.88
N ALA A 126 -5.77 -0.10 5.87
CA ALA A 126 -6.87 0.67 6.44
C ALA A 126 -7.25 1.89 5.59
N THR A 127 -6.28 2.45 4.87
CA THR A 127 -6.49 3.60 3.98
C THR A 127 -5.82 3.37 2.62
N GLN A 128 -6.29 4.10 1.60
CA GLN A 128 -5.75 4.08 0.24
C GLN A 128 -4.68 5.18 0.04
N ASP A 129 -3.91 5.47 1.09
CA ASP A 129 -2.92 6.55 1.12
C ASP A 129 -1.58 6.15 0.48
N ALA A 130 -1.60 5.17 -0.42
CA ALA A 130 -0.42 4.69 -1.13
C ALA A 130 0.65 4.08 -0.21
N TRP A 131 0.20 3.35 0.82
CA TRP A 131 1.04 2.51 1.66
C TRP A 131 1.82 1.49 0.84
N ARG A 132 3.06 1.21 1.23
CA ARG A 132 3.92 0.25 0.53
C ARG A 132 4.04 -1.04 1.30
N ILE A 133 3.63 -2.12 0.66
CA ILE A 133 3.91 -3.48 1.10
C ILE A 133 5.26 -3.86 0.52
N MET A 134 6.23 -4.06 1.41
CA MET A 134 7.61 -4.39 1.06
C MET A 134 7.72 -5.84 0.59
N PRO A 135 8.76 -6.22 -0.18
CA PRO A 135 8.94 -7.59 -0.67
C PRO A 135 8.81 -8.68 0.40
N GLU A 136 9.42 -8.47 1.56
CA GLU A 136 9.35 -9.38 2.70
C GLU A 136 7.93 -9.48 3.28
N GLU A 137 7.16 -8.39 3.29
CA GLU A 137 5.76 -8.38 3.71
C GLU A 137 4.89 -9.11 2.69
N CYS A 138 5.17 -8.97 1.39
CA CYS A 138 4.51 -9.75 0.35
C CYS A 138 4.74 -11.26 0.53
N LEU A 139 5.97 -11.66 0.86
CA LEU A 139 6.29 -13.07 1.12
C LEU A 139 5.58 -13.61 2.37
N LEU A 140 5.43 -12.80 3.42
CA LEU A 140 4.63 -13.17 4.60
C LEU A 140 3.16 -13.43 4.23
N ILE A 141 2.56 -12.51 3.46
CA ILE A 141 1.17 -12.64 2.99
C ILE A 141 1.00 -13.90 2.13
N ALA A 142 1.87 -14.09 1.14
CA ALA A 142 1.83 -15.26 0.27
C ALA A 142 2.06 -16.58 1.02
N GLY A 143 2.91 -16.56 2.05
CA GLY A 143 3.23 -17.72 2.89
C GLY A 143 2.07 -18.18 3.75
N VAL A 144 1.16 -17.29 4.15
CA VAL A 144 -0.06 -17.63 4.88
C VAL A 144 -1.16 -18.13 3.96
N LEU A 145 -1.34 -17.52 2.79
CA LEU A 145 -2.45 -17.80 1.87
C LEU A 145 -2.28 -19.09 1.05
N THR A 146 -1.68 -20.14 1.63
CA THR A 146 -1.43 -21.42 0.95
C THR A 146 -2.70 -22.23 0.73
N ASP A 147 -2.67 -23.08 -0.29
CA ASP A 147 -3.75 -24.02 -0.58
C ASP A 147 -4.09 -24.90 0.64
N HIS A 148 -3.06 -25.39 1.35
CA HIS A 148 -3.25 -26.14 2.59
C HIS A 148 -3.97 -25.33 3.67
N MET A 149 -3.60 -24.06 3.87
CA MET A 149 -4.30 -23.21 4.84
C MET A 149 -5.78 -23.04 4.47
N LEU A 150 -6.07 -22.77 3.20
CA LEU A 150 -7.44 -22.56 2.71
C LEU A 150 -8.30 -23.83 2.79
N GLU A 151 -7.70 -24.99 2.51
CA GLU A 151 -8.38 -26.29 2.51
C GLU A 151 -8.54 -26.86 3.93
N ASP A 152 -7.48 -26.85 4.75
CA ASP A 152 -7.49 -27.40 6.11
C ASP A 152 -8.35 -26.55 7.07
N ASN A 153 -8.49 -25.24 6.79
CA ASN A 153 -9.31 -24.32 7.59
C ASN A 153 -10.63 -23.97 6.90
N ASN A 154 -11.14 -24.83 6.02
CA ASN A 154 -12.32 -24.56 5.20
C ASN A 154 -13.51 -23.99 6.00
N MET A 155 -13.80 -24.57 7.18
CA MET A 155 -14.89 -24.11 8.04
C MET A 155 -14.68 -22.66 8.53
N VAL A 156 -13.44 -22.30 8.90
CA VAL A 156 -13.10 -20.93 9.34
C VAL A 156 -13.21 -19.97 8.17
N VAL A 157 -12.64 -20.32 7.01
CA VAL A 157 -12.72 -19.51 5.79
C VAL A 157 -14.18 -19.33 5.34
N SER A 158 -15.00 -20.37 5.45
CA SER A 158 -16.44 -20.30 5.15
C SER A 158 -17.20 -19.37 6.10
N ASN A 159 -16.87 -19.39 7.40
CA ASN A 159 -17.48 -18.48 8.37
C ASN A 159 -17.08 -17.02 8.10
N ILE A 160 -15.81 -16.77 7.79
CA ILE A 160 -15.33 -15.43 7.40
C ILE A 160 -16.04 -14.96 6.12
N ALA A 161 -16.13 -15.83 5.10
CA ALA A 161 -16.85 -15.52 3.86
C ALA A 161 -18.31 -15.12 4.14
N SER A 162 -19.00 -15.86 5.01
CA SER A 162 -20.37 -15.57 5.42
C SER A 162 -20.49 -14.21 6.12
N LEU A 163 -19.59 -13.90 7.06
CA LEU A 163 -19.56 -12.61 7.77
C LEU A 163 -19.34 -11.44 6.81
N CYS A 164 -18.47 -11.62 5.82
CA CYS A 164 -18.18 -10.62 4.79
C CYS A 164 -19.21 -10.60 3.64
N LYS A 165 -20.24 -11.45 3.68
CA LYS A 165 -21.29 -11.60 2.65
C LYS A 165 -20.74 -11.99 1.27
N ILE A 166 -19.71 -12.84 1.25
CA ILE A 166 -19.07 -13.37 0.04
C ILE A 166 -19.31 -14.89 -0.02
N SER A 167 -19.41 -15.44 -1.23
CA SER A 167 -19.38 -16.90 -1.37
C SER A 167 -18.00 -17.46 -1.02
N HIS A 168 -17.94 -18.61 -0.34
CA HIS A 168 -16.67 -19.26 0.00
C HIS A 168 -15.76 -19.44 -1.23
N LYS A 169 -16.33 -19.90 -2.35
CA LYS A 169 -15.60 -20.11 -3.61
C LYS A 169 -15.03 -18.81 -4.18
N THR A 170 -15.77 -17.69 -4.09
CA THR A 170 -15.30 -16.38 -4.53
C THR A 170 -14.14 -15.91 -3.66
N LEU A 171 -14.25 -16.06 -2.34
CA LEU A 171 -13.18 -15.70 -1.41
C LEU A 171 -11.93 -16.53 -1.68
N GLU A 172 -12.05 -17.84 -1.80
CA GLU A 172 -10.93 -18.74 -2.07
C GLU A 172 -10.20 -18.39 -3.37
N TYR A 173 -10.95 -18.17 -4.47
CA TYR A 173 -10.38 -17.77 -5.75
C TYR A 173 -9.60 -16.45 -5.65
N ALA A 174 -10.16 -15.46 -4.95
CA ALA A 174 -9.51 -14.17 -4.78
C ALA A 174 -8.26 -14.26 -3.89
N LEU A 175 -8.27 -15.06 -2.82
CA LEU A 175 -7.11 -15.25 -1.96
C LEU A 175 -5.97 -15.96 -2.69
N ARG A 176 -6.27 -16.98 -3.50
CA ARG A 176 -5.27 -17.63 -4.37
C ARG A 176 -4.69 -16.64 -5.38
N GLY A 177 -5.53 -15.83 -6.01
CA GLY A 177 -5.06 -14.78 -6.93
C GLY A 177 -4.18 -13.73 -6.24
N TRP A 178 -4.57 -13.30 -5.04
CA TRP A 178 -3.79 -12.32 -4.27
C TRP A 178 -2.46 -12.89 -3.78
N ARG A 179 -2.40 -14.19 -3.44
CA ARG A 179 -1.14 -14.89 -3.16
C ARG A 179 -0.19 -14.85 -4.35
N GLU A 180 -0.65 -15.24 -5.55
CA GLU A 180 0.20 -15.22 -6.74
C GLU A 180 0.70 -13.81 -7.07
N PHE A 181 -0.18 -12.81 -6.90
CA PHE A 181 0.20 -11.40 -7.02
C PHE A 181 1.28 -11.00 -6.01
N ASN A 182 1.18 -11.41 -4.74
CA ASN A 182 2.18 -11.12 -3.71
C ASN A 182 3.53 -11.78 -4.02
N LEU A 183 3.54 -13.03 -4.52
CA LEU A 183 4.77 -13.69 -4.95
C LEU A 183 5.43 -12.92 -6.09
N PHE A 184 4.65 -12.52 -7.09
CA PHE A 184 5.15 -11.70 -8.18
C PHE A 184 5.67 -10.33 -7.70
N ALA A 185 4.92 -9.66 -6.82
CA ALA A 185 5.28 -8.35 -6.30
C ALA A 185 6.57 -8.37 -5.47
N ALA A 186 6.82 -9.45 -4.71
CA ALA A 186 8.05 -9.61 -3.96
C ALA A 186 9.31 -9.56 -4.87
N GLU A 187 9.22 -10.11 -6.08
CA GLU A 187 10.31 -10.06 -7.07
C GLU A 187 10.48 -8.69 -7.73
N HIS A 188 9.52 -7.77 -7.54
CA HIS A 188 9.42 -6.46 -8.21
C HIS A 188 9.32 -5.30 -7.22
N GLY A 189 9.99 -5.43 -6.06
CA GLY A 189 10.12 -4.35 -5.08
C GLY A 189 8.88 -4.12 -4.20
N GLY A 190 7.88 -5.00 -4.26
CA GLY A 190 6.63 -4.90 -3.50
C GLY A 190 5.50 -4.24 -4.27
N TYR A 191 4.51 -3.71 -3.56
CA TYR A 191 3.39 -2.98 -4.16
C TYR A 191 2.84 -1.85 -3.29
N GLN A 192 2.08 -0.96 -3.92
CA GLN A 192 1.42 0.17 -3.30
C GLN A 192 -0.10 -0.04 -3.18
N VAL A 193 -0.69 0.29 -2.02
CA VAL A 193 -2.13 0.16 -1.73
C VAL A 193 -2.86 1.47 -2.05
N CYS A 194 -3.78 1.44 -3.01
CA CYS A 194 -4.51 2.59 -3.57
C CYS A 194 -6.01 2.33 -3.77
#